data_AF-A0A3D8YX15-F1
#
_entry.id   AF-A0A3D8YX15-F1
#
_cell.length_a   1.000
_cell.length_b   1.000
_cell.length_c   1.000
_cell.angle_alpha   90.00
_cell.angle_beta   90.00
_cell.angle_gamma   90.00
#
_symmetry.space_group_name_H-M   'P 1'
#
loop_
_entity.id
_entity.type
_entity.pdbx_description
1 polymer ?
#
loop_
_entity_poly.entity_id
_entity_poly.type
_entity_poly.pdbx_seq_one_letter_code
_entity_poly.pdbx_strand_id
1 'polypeptide(L)'
;MFLGEILGTALWFWCLHSNRDTIRGGHLDEIYRIFHTDDVLRTGGIPIMQDNARKLTYGAMMIALFAVLLAVSLYIPLFGSVSMFFIPLPILLYRLRYDRRASLLVAVAAILVSSLLGGLLYIPVAISLVLIGFVMGETIQTGKSKFYTVMAVSLTVLISMVVTYVGGVLFFEFNAIDTMMDTFQEAQQRLKDFLSGLGALPKDYEKITSDAFLYYRSTIPSMVILGSVFAGYLFVAASFYTAGRVGAKIQKFPPFREMKLPFMTIVVYAVIILSSLLMGNDTTSTYYLFYINAVVILRFAFLLQGLSLIYYFLNERKLPRFITIITTVFAIMLNPITIMLGTLDTAINIRAWIGKDKVN
;
A
#
# COMPACT_ATOMS: atom_id res chain seq x y z
N MET A 1 -3.31 24.88 19.44
CA MET A 1 -3.25 23.60 20.17
C MET A 1 -4.11 23.56 21.45
N PHE A 2 -4.77 24.65 21.89
CA PHE A 2 -5.53 24.66 23.16
C PHE A 2 -7.06 24.89 23.06
N LEU A 3 -7.64 25.16 21.87
CA LEU A 3 -9.11 25.30 21.73
C LEU A 3 -9.84 23.99 21.37
N GLY A 4 -9.12 22.97 20.88
CA GLY A 4 -9.72 21.69 20.47
C GLY A 4 -10.04 20.74 21.63
N GLU A 5 -9.40 20.90 22.79
CA GLU A 5 -9.57 20.00 23.94
C GLU A 5 -10.77 20.39 24.84
N ILE A 6 -11.18 21.67 24.82
CA ILE A 6 -12.29 22.18 25.66
C ILE A 6 -13.67 21.80 25.06
N LEU A 7 -13.80 21.78 23.73
CA LEU A 7 -15.03 21.34 23.06
C LEU A 7 -15.21 19.81 23.10
N GLY A 8 -14.10 19.06 23.09
CA GLY A 8 -14.13 17.60 23.18
C GLY A 8 -14.56 17.07 24.55
N THR A 9 -14.20 17.76 25.62
CA THR A 9 -14.55 17.38 27.01
C THR A 9 -15.98 17.74 27.38
N ALA A 10 -16.52 18.85 26.87
CA ALA A 10 -17.91 19.25 27.09
C ALA A 10 -18.94 18.30 26.44
N LEU A 11 -18.67 17.83 25.21
CA LEU A 11 -19.53 16.83 24.56
C LEU A 11 -19.42 15.43 25.20
N TRP A 12 -18.26 15.10 25.77
CA TRP A 12 -18.04 13.83 26.45
C TRP A 12 -18.79 13.76 27.80
N PHE A 13 -18.84 14.87 28.55
CA PHE A 13 -19.57 14.96 29.82
C PHE A 13 -21.10 14.90 29.64
N TRP A 14 -21.64 15.55 28.60
CA TRP A 14 -23.08 15.53 28.31
C TRP A 14 -23.58 14.14 27.90
N CYS A 15 -22.74 13.36 27.20
CA CYS A 15 -23.11 12.01 26.75
C CYS A 15 -23.09 10.94 27.87
N LEU A 16 -22.38 11.19 28.97
CA LEU A 16 -22.23 10.22 30.07
C LEU A 16 -23.29 10.36 31.18
N HIS A 17 -23.96 11.51 31.29
CA HIS A 17 -24.94 11.76 32.36
C HIS A 17 -26.42 11.61 31.95
N SER A 18 -26.73 11.43 30.66
CA SER A 18 -28.12 11.44 30.18
C SER A 18 -28.87 10.11 30.34
N ASN A 19 -28.28 9.03 30.85
CA ASN A 19 -28.97 7.72 30.79
C ASN A 19 -28.57 6.70 31.86
N ARG A 20 -28.46 7.10 33.13
CA ARG A 20 -28.14 6.18 34.25
C ARG A 20 -29.23 5.98 35.30
N ASP A 21 -30.44 6.49 35.07
CA ASP A 21 -31.55 6.25 35.98
C ASP A 21 -32.67 5.54 35.25
N THR A 22 -32.59 4.21 35.13
CA THR A 22 -33.66 3.28 35.54
C THR A 22 -33.37 1.84 35.08
N ILE A 23 -33.86 0.90 35.90
CA ILE A 23 -34.07 -0.55 35.67
C ILE A 23 -32.99 -1.49 36.26
N ARG A 24 -33.33 -1.99 37.46
CA ARG A 24 -32.78 -3.19 38.11
C ARG A 24 -33.27 -4.46 37.39
N GLY A 25 -32.44 -5.49 37.32
CA GLY A 25 -32.90 -6.87 37.12
C GLY A 25 -31.87 -7.80 36.46
N GLY A 26 -31.31 -8.74 37.25
CA GLY A 26 -30.24 -9.68 36.89
C GLY A 26 -30.51 -10.73 35.80
N HIS A 27 -31.47 -10.50 34.91
CA HIS A 27 -31.64 -11.29 33.67
C HIS A 27 -31.03 -10.62 32.43
N LEU A 28 -30.65 -9.34 32.53
CA LEU A 28 -30.02 -8.62 31.42
C LEU A 28 -28.55 -8.99 31.23
N ASP A 29 -27.82 -9.39 32.28
CA ASP A 29 -26.37 -9.67 32.19
C ASP A 29 -26.06 -10.92 31.35
N GLU A 30 -26.95 -11.91 31.34
CA GLU A 30 -26.79 -13.14 30.55
C GLU A 30 -27.17 -12.92 29.07
N ILE A 31 -28.18 -12.09 28.80
CA ILE A 31 -28.55 -11.66 27.45
C ILE A 31 -27.53 -10.66 26.89
N TYR A 32 -27.00 -9.75 27.70
CA TYR A 32 -25.89 -8.85 27.33
C TYR A 32 -24.65 -9.65 26.96
N ARG A 33 -24.32 -10.71 27.70
CA ARG A 33 -23.16 -11.58 27.40
C ARG A 33 -23.28 -12.28 26.05
N ILE A 34 -24.48 -12.69 25.65
CA ILE A 34 -24.69 -13.47 24.41
C ILE A 34 -24.76 -12.56 23.18
N PHE A 35 -25.28 -11.33 23.32
CA PHE A 35 -25.40 -10.40 22.18
C PHE A 35 -24.19 -9.46 22.00
N HIS A 36 -23.40 -9.15 23.05
CA HIS A 36 -22.26 -8.24 22.88
C HIS A 36 -20.97 -8.89 22.40
N THR A 37 -20.70 -10.17 22.66
CA THR A 37 -19.41 -10.76 22.23
C THR A 37 -19.31 -10.91 20.71
N ASP A 38 -20.39 -11.35 20.06
CA ASP A 38 -20.37 -11.60 18.61
C ASP A 38 -20.48 -10.31 17.78
N ASP A 39 -21.28 -9.33 18.22
CA ASP A 39 -21.40 -8.03 17.53
C ASP A 39 -20.17 -7.13 17.70
N VAL A 40 -19.49 -7.17 18.86
CA VAL A 40 -18.25 -6.41 19.09
C VAL A 40 -17.07 -6.98 18.28
N LEU A 41 -17.08 -8.29 18.00
CA LEU A 41 -16.10 -8.95 17.13
C LEU A 41 -16.40 -8.71 15.64
N ARG A 42 -17.68 -8.72 15.23
CA ARG A 42 -18.09 -8.48 13.83
C ARG A 42 -17.89 -7.03 13.36
N THR A 43 -17.91 -6.06 14.26
CA THR A 43 -17.84 -4.62 13.92
C THR A 43 -16.46 -3.99 14.08
N GLY A 44 -15.43 -4.76 14.43
CA GLY A 44 -14.14 -4.19 14.81
C GLY A 44 -14.22 -3.26 16.02
N GLY A 45 -15.25 -3.42 16.87
CA GLY A 45 -15.45 -2.66 18.10
C GLY A 45 -16.27 -1.37 18.00
N ILE A 46 -16.92 -1.07 16.86
CA ILE A 46 -17.78 0.12 16.71
C ILE A 46 -19.27 -0.30 16.75
N PRO A 47 -20.10 0.24 17.66
CA PRO A 47 -21.50 -0.18 17.80
C PRO A 47 -22.32 0.08 16.52
N ILE A 48 -23.09 -0.92 16.08
CA ILE A 48 -24.06 -0.78 14.98
C ILE A 48 -25.18 0.12 15.45
N MET A 49 -25.34 1.29 14.84
CA MET A 49 -26.49 2.15 15.10
C MET A 49 -27.67 1.64 14.27
N GLN A 50 -28.68 1.07 14.93
CA GLN A 50 -29.92 0.54 14.31
C GLN A 50 -30.87 1.63 13.79
N ASP A 51 -30.58 2.91 14.02
CA ASP A 51 -31.40 4.02 13.54
C ASP A 51 -31.07 4.37 12.07
N ASN A 52 -32.06 4.19 11.20
CA ASN A 52 -31.97 4.51 9.76
C ASN A 52 -31.60 5.97 9.50
N ALA A 53 -32.04 6.91 10.34
CA ALA A 53 -31.70 8.32 10.20
C ALA A 53 -30.20 8.54 10.45
N ARG A 54 -29.64 7.95 11.52
CA ARG A 54 -28.20 8.03 11.81
C ARG A 54 -27.35 7.35 10.74
N LYS A 55 -27.82 6.23 10.19
CA LYS A 55 -27.18 5.53 9.07
C LYS A 55 -27.07 6.42 7.83
N LEU A 56 -28.15 7.10 7.46
CA LEU A 56 -28.17 8.02 6.32
C LEU A 56 -27.26 9.23 6.57
N THR A 57 -27.36 9.86 7.74
CA THR A 57 -26.53 11.01 8.11
C THR A 57 -25.04 10.67 8.11
N TYR A 58 -24.65 9.54 8.70
CA TYR A 58 -23.24 9.11 8.69
C TYR A 58 -22.76 8.78 7.27
N GLY A 59 -23.60 8.16 6.44
CA GLY A 59 -23.30 7.92 5.02
C GLY A 59 -23.03 9.22 4.27
N ALA A 60 -23.91 10.21 4.42
CA ALA A 60 -23.73 11.54 3.84
C ALA A 60 -22.43 12.22 4.31
N MET A 61 -22.10 12.13 5.60
CA MET A 61 -20.83 12.65 6.15
C MET A 61 -19.61 11.97 5.52
N MET A 62 -19.65 10.64 5.33
CA MET A 62 -18.55 9.90 4.70
C MET A 62 -18.39 10.24 3.21
N ILE A 63 -19.49 10.43 2.49
CA ILE A 63 -19.47 10.90 1.10
C ILE A 63 -18.89 12.31 1.01
N ALA A 64 -19.31 13.22 1.90
CA ALA A 64 -18.77 14.58 1.95
C ALA A 64 -17.27 14.57 2.27
N LEU A 65 -16.84 13.75 3.24
CA LEU A 65 -15.42 13.59 3.55
C LEU A 65 -14.62 13.03 2.36
N PHE A 66 -15.15 12.02 1.68
CA PHE A 66 -14.55 11.48 0.45
C PHE A 66 -14.40 12.57 -0.63
N ALA A 67 -15.46 13.36 -0.83
CA ALA A 67 -15.48 14.45 -1.81
C ALA A 67 -14.44 15.52 -1.50
N VAL A 68 -14.30 15.92 -0.23
CA VAL A 68 -13.29 16.90 0.21
C VAL A 68 -11.87 16.35 0.00
N LEU A 69 -11.61 15.11 0.42
CA LEU A 69 -10.29 14.48 0.24
C LEU A 69 -9.93 14.36 -1.24
N LEU A 70 -10.91 14.00 -2.08
CA LEU A 70 -10.74 13.97 -3.53
C LEU A 70 -10.48 15.37 -4.09
N ALA A 71 -11.28 16.37 -3.75
CA ALA A 71 -11.08 17.75 -4.22
C ALA A 71 -9.70 18.31 -3.84
N VAL A 72 -9.24 18.07 -2.61
CA VAL A 72 -7.87 18.43 -2.19
C VAL A 72 -6.84 17.68 -3.04
N SER A 73 -7.08 16.41 -3.35
CA SER A 73 -6.24 15.61 -4.23
C SER A 73 -6.13 16.16 -5.65
N LEU A 74 -7.21 16.74 -6.17
CA LEU A 74 -7.29 17.25 -7.54
C LEU A 74 -6.71 18.65 -7.67
N TYR A 75 -7.06 19.55 -6.75
CA TYR A 75 -6.85 20.97 -6.93
C TYR A 75 -5.64 21.53 -6.18
N ILE A 76 -5.03 20.75 -5.27
CA ILE A 76 -3.91 21.20 -4.46
C ILE A 76 -2.74 20.22 -4.61
N PRO A 77 -1.82 20.40 -5.58
CA PRO A 77 -0.83 19.38 -5.97
C PRO A 77 0.01 18.78 -4.82
N LEU A 78 0.59 19.63 -3.96
CA LEU A 78 1.46 19.19 -2.85
C LEU A 78 0.68 18.42 -1.78
N PHE A 79 -0.45 18.96 -1.33
CA PHE A 79 -1.30 18.30 -0.33
C PHE A 79 -2.05 17.11 -0.93
N GLY A 80 -2.31 17.15 -2.23
CA GLY A 80 -3.12 16.18 -2.93
C GLY A 80 -2.45 14.82 -3.04
N SER A 81 -1.14 14.82 -3.27
CA SER A 81 -0.31 13.61 -3.29
C SER A 81 -0.39 12.83 -1.97
N VAL A 82 -0.48 13.54 -0.84
CA VAL A 82 -0.64 12.95 0.49
C VAL A 82 -2.12 12.58 0.75
N SER A 83 -3.06 13.47 0.39
CA SER A 83 -4.50 13.27 0.56
C SER A 83 -4.99 11.99 -0.12
N MET A 84 -4.42 11.65 -1.28
CA MET A 84 -4.80 10.47 -2.08
C MET A 84 -4.84 9.18 -1.25
N PHE A 85 -3.88 8.98 -0.35
CA PHE A 85 -3.80 7.77 0.50
C PHE A 85 -4.90 7.69 1.56
N PHE A 86 -5.55 8.81 1.87
CA PHE A 86 -6.65 8.89 2.82
C PHE A 86 -8.03 8.85 2.16
N ILE A 87 -8.14 9.01 0.84
CA ILE A 87 -9.43 8.97 0.13
C ILE A 87 -10.21 7.65 0.38
N PRO A 88 -9.58 6.46 0.46
CA PRO A 88 -10.31 5.23 0.78
C PRO A 88 -10.86 5.15 2.21
N LEU A 89 -10.40 6.02 3.12
CA LEU A 89 -10.73 5.99 4.54
C LEU A 89 -12.23 6.13 4.84
N PRO A 90 -13.00 7.06 4.24
CA PRO A 90 -14.42 7.23 4.56
C PRO A 90 -15.24 5.99 4.20
N ILE A 91 -14.90 5.32 3.09
CA ILE A 91 -15.53 4.05 2.68
C ILE A 91 -15.18 2.94 3.67
N LEU A 92 -13.90 2.85 4.07
CA LEU A 92 -13.46 1.94 5.13
C LEU A 92 -14.26 2.18 6.42
N LEU A 93 -14.32 3.42 6.92
CA LEU A 93 -14.99 3.76 8.18
C LEU A 93 -16.50 3.46 8.12
N TYR A 94 -17.15 3.75 6.99
CA TYR A 94 -18.54 3.39 6.79
C TYR A 94 -18.73 1.87 6.82
N ARG A 95 -17.88 1.14 6.11
CA ARG A 95 -17.93 -0.32 6.05
C ARG A 95 -17.78 -0.93 7.44
N LEU A 96 -16.90 -0.41 8.30
CA LEU A 96 -16.73 -0.90 9.68
C LEU A 96 -17.98 -0.76 10.57
N ARG A 97 -18.89 0.18 10.26
CA ARG A 97 -20.08 0.46 11.08
C ARG A 97 -21.37 -0.16 10.55
N TYR A 98 -21.43 -0.40 9.24
CA TYR A 98 -22.66 -0.82 8.56
C TYR A 98 -22.44 -2.02 7.65
N ASP A 99 -23.55 -2.64 7.26
CA ASP A 99 -23.57 -3.83 6.43
C ASP A 99 -23.02 -3.59 5.00
N ARG A 100 -22.70 -4.69 4.31
CA ARG A 100 -22.12 -4.64 2.95
C ARG A 100 -23.02 -3.90 1.95
N ARG A 101 -24.34 -4.08 2.01
CA ARG A 101 -25.27 -3.47 1.03
C ARG A 101 -25.29 -1.96 1.19
N ALA A 102 -25.39 -1.48 2.43
CA ALA A 102 -25.33 -0.05 2.70
C ALA A 102 -23.99 0.57 2.29
N SER A 103 -22.89 -0.16 2.48
CA SER A 103 -21.56 0.30 2.11
C SER A 103 -21.39 0.42 0.60
N LEU A 104 -22.01 -0.49 -0.17
CA LEU A 104 -22.07 -0.41 -1.63
C LEU A 104 -22.85 0.82 -2.12
N LEU A 105 -23.93 1.20 -1.44
CA LEU A 105 -24.67 2.43 -1.79
C LEU A 105 -23.82 3.69 -1.58
N VAL A 106 -23.10 3.76 -0.45
CA VAL A 106 -22.17 4.87 -0.17
C VAL A 106 -21.02 4.91 -1.19
N ALA A 107 -20.50 3.75 -1.57
CA ALA A 107 -19.50 3.58 -2.61
C ALA A 107 -19.99 4.13 -3.97
N VAL A 108 -21.19 3.75 -4.41
CA VAL A 108 -21.80 4.26 -5.66
C VAL A 108 -22.00 5.78 -5.59
N ALA A 109 -22.51 6.30 -4.47
CA ALA A 109 -22.68 7.72 -4.29
C ALA A 109 -21.34 8.49 -4.33
N ALA A 110 -20.27 7.94 -3.73
CA ALA A 110 -18.93 8.52 -3.79
C ALA A 110 -18.37 8.56 -5.23
N ILE A 111 -18.64 7.53 -6.05
CA ILE A 111 -18.29 7.51 -7.47
C ILE A 111 -19.06 8.59 -8.24
N LEU A 112 -20.36 8.75 -7.98
CA LEU A 112 -21.16 9.81 -8.61
C LEU A 112 -20.64 11.21 -8.22
N VAL A 113 -20.30 11.42 -6.95
CA VAL A 113 -19.72 12.70 -6.52
C VAL A 113 -18.35 12.94 -7.17
N SER A 114 -17.56 11.89 -7.36
CA SER A 114 -16.26 12.01 -8.03
C SER A 114 -16.38 12.48 -9.49
N SER A 115 -17.40 12.01 -10.21
CA SER A 115 -17.61 12.40 -11.60
C SER A 115 -18.10 13.84 -11.72
N LEU A 116 -18.84 14.34 -10.71
CA LEU A 116 -19.22 15.75 -10.63
C LEU A 116 -18.02 16.67 -10.35
N LEU A 117 -17.04 16.20 -9.57
CA LEU A 117 -15.87 16.99 -9.19
C LEU A 117 -14.76 16.99 -10.24
N GLY A 118 -14.47 15.84 -10.86
CA GLY A 118 -13.34 15.67 -11.79
C GLY A 118 -13.76 15.40 -13.24
N GLY A 119 -15.04 15.18 -13.51
CA GLY A 119 -15.53 14.73 -14.82
C GLY A 119 -15.45 13.22 -15.02
N LEU A 120 -15.85 12.76 -16.22
CA LEU A 120 -15.98 11.33 -16.54
C LEU A 120 -14.66 10.55 -16.44
N LEU A 121 -13.53 11.21 -16.69
CA LEU A 121 -12.20 10.59 -16.62
C LEU A 121 -11.80 10.17 -15.20
N TYR A 122 -12.44 10.70 -14.16
CA TYR A 122 -12.16 10.33 -12.77
C TYR A 122 -12.98 9.14 -12.26
N ILE A 123 -13.96 8.66 -13.02
CA ILE A 123 -14.77 7.50 -12.64
C ILE A 123 -13.90 6.25 -12.39
N PRO A 124 -12.96 5.85 -13.26
CA PRO A 124 -12.09 4.69 -13.01
C PRO A 124 -11.24 4.83 -11.75
N VAL A 125 -10.72 6.04 -11.50
CA VAL A 125 -9.92 6.36 -10.30
C VAL A 125 -10.78 6.22 -9.04
N ALA A 126 -11.99 6.78 -9.06
CA ALA A 126 -12.90 6.70 -7.91
C ALA A 126 -13.36 5.27 -7.63
N ILE A 127 -13.68 4.49 -8.66
CA ILE A 127 -13.98 3.05 -8.52
C ILE A 127 -12.83 2.35 -7.80
N SER A 128 -11.59 2.61 -8.23
CA SER A 128 -10.39 2.02 -7.63
C SER A 128 -10.26 2.37 -6.15
N LEU A 129 -10.38 3.65 -5.79
CA LEU A 129 -10.25 4.14 -4.41
C LEU A 129 -11.36 3.62 -3.50
N VAL A 130 -12.58 3.55 -4.02
CA VAL A 130 -13.74 3.02 -3.30
C VAL A 130 -13.59 1.50 -3.06
N LEU A 131 -13.14 0.74 -4.06
CA LEU A 131 -12.85 -0.69 -3.91
C LEU A 131 -11.76 -0.93 -2.87
N ILE A 132 -10.67 -0.14 -2.88
CA ILE A 132 -9.61 -0.21 -1.88
C ILE A 132 -10.17 -0.02 -0.46
N GLY A 133 -11.00 1.02 -0.25
CA GLY A 133 -11.62 1.31 1.05
C GLY A 133 -12.55 0.20 1.50
N PHE A 134 -13.36 -0.32 0.59
CA PHE A 134 -14.27 -1.42 0.84
C PHE A 134 -13.53 -2.72 1.21
N VAL A 135 -12.50 -3.10 0.45
CA VAL A 135 -11.67 -4.28 0.71
C VAL A 135 -11.00 -4.19 2.07
N MET A 136 -10.43 -3.03 2.43
CA MET A 136 -9.88 -2.82 3.78
C MET A 136 -10.94 -3.01 4.88
N GLY A 137 -12.15 -2.47 4.70
CA GLY A 137 -13.23 -2.61 5.68
C GLY A 137 -13.73 -4.04 5.81
N GLU A 138 -13.72 -4.79 4.71
CA GLU A 138 -14.12 -6.19 4.66
C GLU A 138 -13.11 -7.09 5.36
N THR A 139 -11.81 -6.89 5.14
CA THR A 139 -10.77 -7.71 5.79
C THR A 139 -10.72 -7.48 7.29
N ILE A 140 -10.96 -6.25 7.75
CA ILE A 140 -11.03 -5.95 9.19
C ILE A 140 -12.22 -6.64 9.84
N GLN A 141 -13.42 -6.56 9.25
CA GLN A 141 -14.62 -7.19 9.84
C GLN A 141 -14.62 -8.71 9.80
N THR A 142 -13.95 -9.29 8.81
CA THR A 142 -13.77 -10.74 8.72
C THR A 142 -12.59 -11.24 9.56
N GLY A 143 -12.00 -10.38 10.39
CA GLY A 143 -10.93 -10.73 11.33
C GLY A 143 -9.63 -11.18 10.65
N LYS A 144 -9.41 -10.81 9.39
CA LYS A 144 -8.23 -11.24 8.63
C LYS A 144 -6.97 -10.59 9.18
N SER A 145 -5.83 -11.24 8.93
CA SER A 145 -4.55 -10.70 9.34
C SER A 145 -4.22 -9.40 8.59
N LYS A 146 -3.39 -8.57 9.20
CA LYS A 146 -2.90 -7.35 8.55
C LYS A 146 -2.14 -7.63 7.25
N PHE A 147 -1.31 -8.68 7.24
CA PHE A 147 -0.60 -9.10 6.03
C PHE A 147 -1.57 -9.49 4.91
N TYR A 148 -2.63 -10.23 5.25
CA TYR A 148 -3.71 -10.55 4.31
C TYR A 148 -4.37 -9.27 3.77
N THR A 149 -4.62 -8.28 4.63
CA THR A 149 -5.20 -7.00 4.19
C THR A 149 -4.31 -6.27 3.20
N VAL A 150 -2.99 -6.18 3.46
CA VAL A 150 -2.05 -5.55 2.51
C VAL A 150 -2.06 -6.29 1.18
N MET A 151 -2.02 -7.63 1.18
CA MET A 151 -2.06 -8.42 -0.07
C MET A 151 -3.38 -8.23 -0.83
N ALA A 152 -4.52 -8.25 -0.14
CA ALA A 152 -5.83 -8.06 -0.75
C ALA A 152 -5.99 -6.65 -1.37
N VAL A 153 -5.52 -5.62 -0.67
CA VAL A 153 -5.51 -4.25 -1.19
C VAL A 153 -4.53 -4.11 -2.35
N SER A 154 -3.33 -4.69 -2.25
CA SER A 154 -2.34 -4.67 -3.34
C SER A 154 -2.86 -5.34 -4.60
N LEU A 155 -3.58 -6.46 -4.46
CA LEU A 155 -4.24 -7.12 -5.58
C LEU A 155 -5.36 -6.26 -6.16
N THR A 156 -6.13 -5.58 -5.30
CA THR A 156 -7.18 -4.63 -5.74
C THR A 156 -6.58 -3.47 -6.53
N VAL A 157 -5.46 -2.91 -6.06
CA VAL A 157 -4.70 -1.87 -6.77
C VAL A 157 -4.17 -2.40 -8.10
N LEU A 158 -3.59 -3.60 -8.12
CA LEU A 158 -3.06 -4.22 -9.34
C LEU A 158 -4.15 -4.36 -10.41
N ILE A 159 -5.29 -4.96 -10.05
CA ILE A 159 -6.43 -5.12 -10.95
C ILE A 159 -6.92 -3.75 -11.42
N SER A 160 -7.03 -2.78 -10.51
CA SER A 160 -7.46 -1.42 -10.84
C SER A 160 -6.51 -0.73 -11.83
N MET A 161 -5.19 -0.87 -11.66
CA MET A 161 -4.20 -0.33 -12.59
C MET A 161 -4.30 -0.98 -13.96
N VAL A 162 -4.41 -2.31 -14.02
CA VAL A 162 -4.55 -3.05 -15.29
C VAL A 162 -5.84 -2.67 -16.02
N VAL A 163 -6.97 -2.64 -15.31
CA VAL A 163 -8.27 -2.25 -15.89
C VAL A 163 -8.25 -0.81 -16.39
N THR A 164 -7.66 0.11 -15.61
CA THR A 164 -7.54 1.52 -16.01
C THR A 164 -6.62 1.68 -17.22
N TYR A 165 -5.51 0.96 -17.26
CA TYR A 165 -4.60 0.96 -18.41
C TYR A 165 -5.29 0.42 -19.68
N VAL A 166 -5.92 -0.75 -19.61
CA VAL A 166 -6.64 -1.35 -20.75
C VAL A 166 -7.78 -0.45 -21.19
N GLY A 167 -8.52 0.15 -20.26
CA GLY A 167 -9.57 1.12 -20.58
C GLY A 167 -9.04 2.38 -21.26
N GLY A 168 -7.88 2.89 -20.83
CA GLY A 168 -7.17 4.00 -21.47
C GLY A 168 -6.88 3.72 -22.94
N VAL A 169 -6.31 2.54 -23.22
CA VAL A 169 -5.96 2.12 -24.58
C VAL A 169 -7.19 1.92 -25.45
N LEU A 170 -8.24 1.25 -24.94
CA LEU A 170 -9.41 0.88 -25.72
C LEU A 170 -10.40 2.02 -25.98
N PHE A 171 -10.61 2.91 -24.99
CA PHE A 171 -11.65 3.94 -25.07
C PHE A 171 -11.11 5.33 -25.42
N PHE A 172 -9.83 5.59 -25.17
CA PHE A 172 -9.23 6.92 -25.34
C PHE A 172 -8.05 6.92 -26.30
N GLU A 173 -7.72 5.78 -26.92
CA GLU A 173 -6.54 5.59 -27.79
C GLU A 173 -5.23 6.05 -27.11
N PHE A 174 -5.22 6.05 -25.78
CA PHE A 174 -4.13 6.55 -24.96
C PHE A 174 -3.30 5.40 -24.43
N ASN A 175 -2.08 5.24 -24.96
CA ASN A 175 -1.11 4.28 -24.44
C ASN A 175 -0.12 4.97 -23.49
N ALA A 176 -0.36 4.78 -22.18
CA ALA A 176 0.51 5.32 -21.14
C ALA A 176 1.94 4.77 -21.21
N ILE A 177 2.13 3.52 -21.65
CA ILE A 177 3.46 2.91 -21.76
C ILE A 177 4.24 3.57 -22.91
N ASP A 178 3.61 3.75 -24.07
CA ASP A 178 4.28 4.39 -25.21
C ASP A 178 4.65 5.83 -24.87
N THR A 179 3.73 6.58 -24.24
CA THR A 179 3.99 7.96 -23.77
C THR A 179 5.19 8.02 -22.81
N MET A 180 5.28 7.06 -21.88
CA MET A 180 6.44 6.95 -20.97
C MET A 180 7.72 6.63 -21.73
N MET A 181 7.68 5.78 -22.76
CA MET A 181 8.86 5.42 -23.54
C MET A 181 9.33 6.58 -24.42
N ASP A 182 8.42 7.34 -25.01
CA ASP A 182 8.74 8.55 -25.79
C ASP A 182 9.43 9.58 -24.89
N THR A 183 8.91 9.80 -23.68
CA THR A 183 9.54 10.68 -22.69
C THR A 183 10.95 10.20 -22.32
N PHE A 184 11.14 8.89 -22.19
CA PHE A 184 12.45 8.31 -21.91
C PHE A 184 13.41 8.46 -23.10
N GLN A 185 12.93 8.34 -24.34
CA GLN A 185 13.70 8.61 -25.57
C GLN A 185 14.15 10.06 -25.64
N GLU A 186 13.26 11.01 -25.38
CA GLU A 186 13.63 12.43 -25.33
C GLU A 186 14.71 12.71 -24.27
N ALA A 187 14.60 12.08 -23.09
CA ALA A 187 15.60 12.23 -22.03
C ALA A 187 16.97 11.68 -22.45
N GLN A 188 17.01 10.54 -23.14
CA GLN A 188 18.25 9.97 -23.67
C GLN A 188 18.84 10.86 -24.77
N GLN A 189 18.02 11.40 -25.67
CA GLN A 189 18.51 12.32 -26.70
C GLN A 189 19.17 13.56 -26.10
N ARG A 190 18.56 14.16 -25.08
CA ARG A 190 19.15 15.31 -24.36
C ARG A 190 20.48 14.95 -23.69
N LEU A 191 20.59 13.74 -23.13
CA LEU A 191 21.83 13.26 -22.53
C LEU A 191 22.92 13.03 -23.60
N LYS A 192 22.56 12.47 -24.76
CA LYS A 192 23.46 12.29 -25.89
C LYS A 192 24.03 13.61 -26.37
N ASP A 193 23.18 14.62 -26.56
CA ASP A 193 23.60 15.95 -27.02
C ASP A 193 24.56 16.60 -26.01
N PHE A 194 24.26 16.49 -24.71
CA PHE A 194 25.13 16.98 -23.64
C PHE A 194 26.50 16.29 -23.63
N LEU A 195 26.55 14.96 -23.70
CA LEU A 195 27.81 14.21 -23.72
C LEU A 195 28.62 14.45 -24.99
N SER A 196 27.94 14.61 -26.13
CA SER A 196 28.57 14.96 -27.41
C SER A 196 29.20 16.35 -27.34
N GLY A 197 28.50 17.32 -26.74
CA GLY A 197 29.03 18.68 -26.52
C GLY A 197 30.27 18.72 -25.62
N LEU A 198 30.42 17.73 -24.73
CA LEU A 198 31.61 17.57 -23.88
C LEU A 198 32.72 16.71 -24.52
N GLY A 199 32.49 16.15 -25.71
CA GLY A 199 33.41 15.17 -26.31
C GLY A 199 33.56 13.88 -25.50
N ALA A 200 32.61 13.59 -24.60
CA ALA A 200 32.65 12.47 -23.65
C ALA A 200 31.68 11.34 -24.04
N LEU A 201 31.17 11.33 -25.27
CA LEU A 201 30.21 10.33 -25.73
C LEU A 201 30.89 8.94 -25.83
N PRO A 202 30.38 7.91 -25.13
CA PRO A 202 30.90 6.55 -25.27
C PRO A 202 30.75 6.01 -26.70
N LYS A 203 31.72 5.22 -27.16
CA LYS A 203 31.68 4.59 -28.50
C LYS A 203 30.47 3.67 -28.69
N ASP A 204 30.07 2.97 -27.63
CA ASP A 204 28.94 2.03 -27.65
C ASP A 204 27.63 2.65 -27.13
N TYR A 205 27.53 3.99 -27.12
CA TYR A 205 26.38 4.70 -26.53
C TYR A 205 25.02 4.22 -27.08
N GLU A 206 24.92 4.03 -28.39
CA GLU A 206 23.68 3.55 -29.03
C GLU A 206 23.27 2.16 -28.54
N LYS A 207 24.25 1.26 -28.39
CA LYS A 207 24.00 -0.09 -27.90
C LYS A 207 23.57 -0.08 -26.43
N ILE A 208 24.29 0.67 -25.58
CA ILE A 208 23.97 0.82 -24.16
C ILE A 208 22.54 1.36 -24.00
N THR A 209 22.19 2.38 -24.78
CA THR A 209 20.87 3.01 -24.76
C THR A 209 19.80 2.03 -25.23
N SER A 210 20.00 1.34 -26.36
CA SER A 210 19.06 0.33 -26.87
C SER A 210 18.83 -0.82 -25.87
N ASP A 211 19.89 -1.34 -25.26
CA ASP A 211 19.81 -2.41 -24.25
C ASP A 211 19.04 -1.92 -23.01
N ALA A 212 19.27 -0.66 -22.59
CA ALA A 212 18.51 -0.04 -21.51
C ALA A 212 17.03 0.11 -21.85
N PHE A 213 16.69 0.57 -23.06
CA PHE A 213 15.30 0.65 -23.54
C PHE A 213 14.59 -0.69 -23.46
N LEU A 214 15.23 -1.74 -23.98
CA LEU A 214 14.68 -3.08 -23.96
C LEU A 214 14.48 -3.58 -22.52
N TYR A 215 15.45 -3.33 -21.64
CA TYR A 215 15.36 -3.69 -20.23
C TYR A 215 14.19 -2.98 -19.52
N TYR A 216 14.05 -1.66 -19.69
CA TYR A 216 12.97 -0.89 -19.08
C TYR A 216 11.61 -1.35 -19.59
N ARG A 217 11.44 -1.49 -20.91
CA ARG A 217 10.20 -1.96 -21.51
C ARG A 217 9.82 -3.35 -21.03
N SER A 218 10.80 -4.26 -20.95
CA SER A 218 10.58 -5.65 -20.54
C SER A 218 10.25 -5.81 -19.05
N THR A 219 10.60 -4.82 -18.21
CA THR A 219 10.40 -4.86 -16.76
C THR A 219 9.16 -4.12 -16.28
N ILE A 220 8.42 -3.44 -17.16
CA ILE A 220 7.15 -2.75 -16.83
C ILE A 220 6.20 -3.66 -16.04
N PRO A 221 5.94 -4.93 -16.41
CA PRO A 221 5.02 -5.78 -15.65
C PRO A 221 5.45 -5.95 -14.19
N SER A 222 6.73 -6.18 -13.93
CA SER A 222 7.27 -6.27 -12.56
C SER A 222 7.16 -4.95 -11.81
N MET A 223 7.37 -3.81 -12.48
CA MET A 223 7.19 -2.48 -11.87
C MET A 223 5.74 -2.23 -11.48
N VAL A 224 4.77 -2.66 -12.31
CA VAL A 224 3.34 -2.55 -11.98
C VAL A 224 2.97 -3.43 -10.78
N ILE A 225 3.51 -4.65 -10.70
CA ILE A 225 3.30 -5.55 -9.55
C ILE A 225 3.93 -4.97 -8.28
N LEU A 226 5.18 -4.53 -8.34
CA LEU A 226 5.87 -3.97 -7.17
C LEU A 226 5.22 -2.64 -6.73
N GLY A 227 4.83 -1.81 -7.69
CA GLY A 227 4.12 -0.56 -7.47
C GLY A 227 2.76 -0.79 -6.79
N SER A 228 2.02 -1.83 -7.19
CA SER A 228 0.73 -2.15 -6.55
C SER A 228 0.90 -2.64 -5.12
N VAL A 229 1.94 -3.44 -4.83
CA VAL A 229 2.27 -3.89 -3.46
C VAL A 229 2.68 -2.71 -2.59
N PHE A 230 3.52 -1.83 -3.12
CA PHE A 230 3.95 -0.63 -2.41
C PHE A 230 2.77 0.32 -2.13
N ALA A 231 1.95 0.61 -3.14
CA ALA A 231 0.75 1.44 -2.99
C ALA A 231 -0.25 0.80 -2.01
N GLY A 232 -0.48 -0.51 -2.11
CA GLY A 232 -1.37 -1.24 -1.19
C GLY A 232 -0.89 -1.16 0.26
N TYR A 233 0.41 -1.28 0.51
CA TYR A 233 0.99 -1.05 1.82
C TYR A 233 0.74 0.39 2.32
N LEU A 234 0.95 1.41 1.47
CA LEU A 234 0.74 2.81 1.83
C LEU A 234 -0.73 3.11 2.15
N PHE A 235 -1.68 2.63 1.33
CA PHE A 235 -3.11 2.77 1.59
C PHE A 235 -3.51 2.16 2.93
N VAL A 236 -3.06 0.93 3.20
CA VAL A 236 -3.33 0.26 4.49
C VAL A 236 -2.67 1.02 5.63
N ALA A 237 -1.41 1.43 5.50
CA ALA A 237 -0.70 2.15 6.55
C ALA A 237 -1.37 3.47 6.93
N ALA A 238 -1.72 4.30 5.93
CA ALA A 238 -2.40 5.57 6.13
C ALA A 238 -3.81 5.37 6.73
N SER A 239 -4.59 4.46 6.14
CA SER A 239 -5.97 4.22 6.56
C SER A 239 -6.06 3.60 7.95
N PHE A 240 -5.18 2.64 8.27
CA PHE A 240 -5.18 1.97 9.57
C PHE A 240 -4.67 2.87 10.68
N TYR A 241 -3.71 3.74 10.39
CA TYR A 241 -3.27 4.76 11.35
C TYR A 241 -4.45 5.63 11.79
N THR A 242 -5.21 6.17 10.84
CA THR A 242 -6.33 7.07 11.14
C THR A 242 -7.53 6.33 11.71
N ALA A 243 -7.87 5.15 11.17
CA ALA A 243 -8.99 4.36 11.66
C ALA A 243 -8.78 3.88 13.10
N GLY A 244 -7.54 3.58 13.51
CA GLY A 244 -7.21 3.25 14.89
C GLY A 244 -7.40 4.42 15.87
N ARG A 245 -7.19 5.66 15.41
CA ARG A 245 -7.42 6.88 16.21
C ARG A 245 -8.90 7.14 16.49
N VAL A 246 -9.79 6.70 15.61
CA VAL A 246 -11.24 6.84 15.77
C VAL A 246 -11.90 5.62 16.44
N GLY A 247 -11.09 4.75 17.06
CA GLY A 247 -11.56 3.64 17.90
C GLY A 247 -11.70 2.29 17.21
N ALA A 248 -11.32 2.15 15.93
CA ALA A 248 -11.35 0.84 15.28
C ALA A 248 -10.27 -0.08 15.86
N LYS A 249 -10.63 -1.33 16.16
CA LYS A 249 -9.69 -2.37 16.61
C LYS A 249 -8.85 -2.86 15.43
N ILE A 250 -7.66 -2.30 15.29
CA ILE A 250 -6.77 -2.58 14.16
C ILE A 250 -5.50 -3.29 14.62
N GLN A 251 -5.11 -4.33 13.88
CA GLN A 251 -3.86 -5.04 14.12
C GLN A 251 -2.64 -4.15 13.83
N LYS A 252 -1.63 -4.21 14.70
CA LYS A 252 -0.37 -3.46 14.54
C LYS A 252 0.54 -4.14 13.51
N PHE A 253 1.34 -3.37 12.78
CA PHE A 253 2.38 -3.95 11.92
C PHE A 253 3.47 -4.53 12.84
N PRO A 254 3.99 -5.75 12.57
CA PRO A 254 5.24 -6.15 13.17
C PRO A 254 6.34 -5.16 12.73
N PRO A 255 7.34 -4.90 13.58
CA PRO A 255 8.49 -4.09 13.19
C PRO A 255 9.12 -4.58 11.88
N PHE A 256 9.46 -3.67 10.97
CA PHE A 256 10.09 -4.02 9.68
C PHE A 256 11.37 -4.86 9.85
N ARG A 257 12.11 -4.64 10.94
CA ARG A 257 13.29 -5.43 11.35
C ARG A 257 13.01 -6.91 11.65
N GLU A 258 11.76 -7.33 11.68
CA GLU A 258 11.34 -8.73 11.88
C GLU A 258 10.89 -9.40 10.58
N MET A 259 10.83 -8.65 9.47
CA MET A 259 10.51 -9.20 8.15
C MET A 259 11.52 -10.31 7.79
N LYS A 260 10.99 -11.48 7.46
CA LYS A 260 11.73 -12.63 6.96
C LYS A 260 11.04 -13.24 5.76
N LEU A 261 11.81 -13.47 4.70
CA LEU A 261 11.39 -14.28 3.57
C LEU A 261 11.47 -15.77 3.92
N PRO A 262 10.55 -16.61 3.40
CA PRO A 262 10.66 -18.06 3.55
C PRO A 262 11.86 -18.60 2.76
N PHE A 263 12.46 -19.69 3.24
CA PHE A 263 13.59 -20.36 2.59
C PHE A 263 13.28 -20.74 1.12
N MET A 264 12.02 -21.06 0.79
CA MET A 264 11.64 -21.34 -0.60
C MET A 264 11.94 -20.17 -1.56
N THR A 265 12.00 -18.93 -1.07
CA THR A 265 12.33 -17.76 -1.91
C THR A 265 13.74 -17.85 -2.48
N ILE A 266 14.72 -18.33 -1.72
CA ILE A 266 16.09 -18.52 -2.24
C ILE A 266 16.16 -19.67 -3.23
N VAL A 267 15.41 -20.75 -3.00
CA VAL A 267 15.35 -21.88 -3.94
C VAL A 267 14.78 -21.43 -5.28
N VAL A 268 13.65 -20.71 -5.27
CA VAL A 268 13.03 -20.16 -6.48
C VAL A 268 13.98 -19.20 -7.19
N TYR A 269 14.67 -18.32 -6.45
CA TYR A 269 15.65 -17.41 -7.02
C TYR A 269 16.83 -18.14 -7.66
N ALA A 270 17.37 -19.17 -7.01
CA ALA A 270 18.44 -19.99 -7.56
C ALA A 270 18.01 -20.69 -8.86
N VAL A 271 16.80 -21.26 -8.90
CA VAL A 271 16.25 -21.88 -10.11
C VAL A 271 16.14 -20.87 -11.25
N ILE A 272 15.60 -19.67 -11.00
CA ILE A 272 15.48 -18.62 -12.03
C ILE A 272 16.86 -18.18 -12.52
N ILE A 273 17.82 -17.96 -11.62
CA ILE A 273 19.18 -17.57 -12.04
C ILE A 273 19.84 -18.69 -12.85
N LEU A 274 19.73 -19.95 -12.44
CA LEU A 274 20.28 -21.08 -13.19
C LEU A 274 19.57 -21.28 -14.54
N SER A 275 18.29 -20.94 -14.64
CA SER A 275 17.55 -21.03 -15.89
C SER A 275 18.09 -20.07 -16.94
N SER A 276 18.76 -18.98 -16.55
CA SER A 276 19.46 -18.09 -17.49
C SER A 276 20.54 -18.78 -18.32
N LEU A 277 21.10 -19.90 -17.86
CA LEU A 277 22.07 -20.70 -18.62
C LEU A 277 21.46 -21.37 -19.86
N LEU A 278 20.15 -21.58 -19.84
CA LEU A 278 19.37 -22.09 -20.97
C LEU A 278 18.94 -20.97 -21.92
N MET A 279 19.13 -19.71 -21.51
CA MET A 279 18.74 -18.54 -22.27
C MET A 279 19.83 -18.24 -23.30
N GLY A 280 19.48 -18.32 -24.59
CA GLY A 280 20.33 -17.77 -25.64
C GLY A 280 20.36 -16.23 -25.60
N ASN A 281 20.92 -15.61 -26.63
CA ASN A 281 20.98 -14.14 -26.75
C ASN A 281 19.64 -13.51 -27.21
N ASP A 282 18.53 -14.27 -27.20
CA ASP A 282 17.23 -13.77 -27.62
C ASP A 282 16.49 -13.08 -26.47
N THR A 283 16.65 -11.76 -26.43
CA THR A 283 16.01 -10.85 -25.48
C THR A 283 14.58 -10.46 -25.86
N THR A 284 14.04 -11.00 -26.96
CA THR A 284 12.65 -10.78 -27.39
C THR A 284 11.72 -11.95 -27.07
N SER A 285 12.29 -13.08 -26.66
CA SER A 285 11.53 -14.28 -26.32
C SER A 285 10.59 -14.08 -25.12
N THR A 286 9.43 -14.75 -25.16
CA THR A 286 8.52 -14.84 -24.00
C THR A 286 9.22 -15.35 -22.75
N TYR A 287 10.20 -16.24 -22.93
CA TYR A 287 11.03 -16.76 -21.85
C TYR A 287 11.85 -15.66 -21.16
N TYR A 288 12.50 -14.79 -21.93
CA TYR A 288 13.23 -13.63 -21.39
C TYR A 288 12.32 -12.72 -20.57
N LEU A 289 11.09 -12.46 -21.04
CA LEU A 289 10.11 -11.64 -20.30
C LEU A 289 9.76 -12.25 -18.93
N PHE A 290 9.49 -13.56 -18.86
CA PHE A 290 9.23 -14.21 -17.58
C PHE A 290 10.45 -14.15 -16.66
N TYR A 291 11.63 -14.46 -17.19
CA TYR A 291 12.88 -14.43 -16.45
C TYR A 291 13.16 -13.05 -15.86
N ILE A 292 13.14 -11.99 -16.67
CA ILE A 292 13.56 -10.66 -16.23
C ILE A 292 12.60 -10.08 -15.19
N ASN A 293 11.29 -10.29 -15.34
CA ASN A 293 10.30 -9.84 -14.38
C ASN A 293 10.40 -10.61 -13.05
N ALA A 294 10.63 -11.93 -13.10
CA ALA A 294 10.82 -12.73 -11.90
C ALA A 294 12.11 -12.32 -11.15
N VAL A 295 13.20 -12.08 -11.87
CA VAL A 295 14.47 -11.58 -11.30
C VAL A 295 14.26 -10.23 -10.62
N VAL A 296 13.56 -9.28 -11.26
CA VAL A 296 13.31 -7.95 -10.68
C VAL A 296 12.49 -8.04 -9.39
N ILE A 297 11.40 -8.83 -9.39
CA ILE A 297 10.55 -9.01 -8.19
C ILE A 297 11.36 -9.63 -7.05
N LEU A 298 12.13 -10.69 -7.32
CA LEU A 298 12.92 -11.37 -6.30
C LEU A 298 14.07 -10.50 -5.79
N ARG A 299 14.76 -9.77 -6.66
CA ARG A 299 15.78 -8.79 -6.26
C ARG A 299 15.20 -7.72 -5.34
N PHE A 300 14.01 -7.22 -5.64
CA PHE A 300 13.33 -6.27 -4.76
C PHE A 300 12.95 -6.91 -3.41
N ALA A 301 12.45 -8.15 -3.39
CA ALA A 301 12.17 -8.86 -2.15
C ALA A 301 13.44 -9.04 -1.30
N PHE A 302 14.57 -9.42 -1.90
CA PHE A 302 15.85 -9.55 -1.19
C PHE A 302 16.42 -8.20 -0.75
N LEU A 303 16.18 -7.11 -1.50
CA LEU A 303 16.52 -5.77 -1.04
C LEU A 303 15.79 -5.44 0.27
N LEU A 304 14.48 -5.71 0.34
CA LEU A 304 13.70 -5.52 1.57
C LEU A 304 14.20 -6.42 2.71
N GLN A 305 14.54 -7.68 2.43
CA GLN A 305 15.12 -8.59 3.41
C GLN A 305 16.48 -8.09 3.93
N GLY A 306 17.34 -7.59 3.05
CA GLY A 306 18.65 -7.03 3.40
C GLY A 306 18.52 -5.78 4.24
N LEU A 307 17.60 -4.87 3.87
CA LEU A 307 17.27 -3.72 4.71
C LEU A 307 16.73 -4.17 6.07
N SER A 308 15.84 -5.16 6.12
CA SER A 308 15.32 -5.70 7.38
C SER A 308 16.44 -6.24 8.28
N LEU A 309 17.43 -6.93 7.71
CA LEU A 309 18.63 -7.41 8.42
C LEU A 309 19.45 -6.25 8.99
N ILE A 310 19.69 -5.20 8.19
CA ILE A 310 20.43 -4.01 8.62
C ILE A 310 19.70 -3.37 9.80
N TYR A 311 18.38 -3.15 9.70
CA TYR A 311 17.58 -2.61 10.80
C TYR A 311 17.59 -3.50 12.05
N TYR A 312 17.59 -4.82 11.86
CA TYR A 312 17.73 -5.78 12.97
C TYR A 312 19.09 -5.61 13.67
N PHE A 313 20.18 -5.58 12.91
CA PHE A 313 21.53 -5.41 13.44
C PHE A 313 21.70 -4.09 14.19
N LEU A 314 21.27 -2.98 13.60
CA LEU A 314 21.36 -1.65 14.21
C LEU A 314 20.58 -1.56 15.52
N ASN A 315 19.40 -2.20 15.55
CA ASN A 315 18.56 -2.27 16.75
C ASN A 315 19.21 -3.14 17.84
N GLU A 316 19.76 -4.30 17.50
CA GLU A 316 20.45 -5.17 18.45
C GLU A 316 21.67 -4.49 19.07
N ARG A 317 22.39 -3.67 18.29
CA ARG A 317 23.52 -2.85 18.75
C ARG A 317 23.09 -1.54 19.41
N LYS A 318 21.78 -1.29 19.56
CA LYS A 318 21.18 -0.08 20.19
C LYS A 318 21.73 1.24 19.60
N LEU A 319 22.01 1.26 18.30
CA LEU A 319 22.59 2.43 17.64
C LEU A 319 21.56 3.57 17.53
N PRO A 320 22.00 4.84 17.59
CA PRO A 320 21.11 6.00 17.50
C PRO A 320 20.40 6.08 16.15
N ARG A 321 19.23 6.73 16.15
CA ARG A 321 18.36 6.86 14.96
C ARG A 321 19.06 7.51 13.77
N PHE A 322 19.95 8.46 14.01
CA PHE A 322 20.70 9.14 12.94
C PHE A 322 21.58 8.17 12.14
N ILE A 323 22.28 7.25 12.82
CA ILE A 323 23.08 6.20 12.17
C ILE A 323 22.16 5.30 11.34
N THR A 324 20.97 4.97 11.86
CA THR A 324 20.00 4.16 11.10
C THR A 324 19.58 4.82 9.79
N ILE A 325 19.34 6.13 9.80
CA ILE A 325 18.97 6.87 8.58
C ILE A 325 20.12 6.85 7.58
N ILE A 326 21.34 7.18 8.02
CA ILE A 326 22.53 7.18 7.15
C ILE A 326 22.76 5.79 6.55
N THR A 327 22.78 4.74 7.38
CA THR A 327 22.99 3.37 6.90
C THR A 327 21.90 2.95 5.93
N THR A 328 20.65 3.38 6.13
CA THR A 328 19.56 3.08 5.19
C THR A 328 19.79 3.74 3.83
N VAL A 329 20.19 5.01 3.80
CA VAL A 329 20.53 5.71 2.54
C VAL A 329 21.66 5.00 1.82
N PHE A 330 22.76 4.68 2.52
CA PHE A 330 23.87 3.94 1.92
C PHE A 330 23.47 2.53 1.49
N ALA A 331 22.62 1.83 2.23
CA ALA A 331 22.14 0.49 1.86
C ALA A 331 21.30 0.51 0.57
N ILE A 332 20.49 1.56 0.37
CA ILE A 332 19.72 1.74 -0.86
C ILE A 332 20.65 2.11 -2.03
N MET A 333 21.62 3.00 -1.81
CA MET A 333 22.61 3.35 -2.85
C MET A 333 23.48 2.13 -3.23
N LEU A 334 23.87 1.33 -2.25
CA LEU A 334 24.63 0.07 -2.41
C LEU A 334 23.69 -1.13 -2.55
N ASN A 335 22.65 -0.96 -3.37
CA ASN A 335 21.60 -1.95 -3.60
C ASN A 335 22.15 -3.38 -3.85
N PRO A 336 23.19 -3.60 -4.68
CA PRO A 336 23.71 -4.96 -4.91
C PRO A 336 24.22 -5.65 -3.64
N ILE A 337 24.90 -4.90 -2.76
CA ILE A 337 25.41 -5.40 -1.49
C ILE A 337 24.23 -5.72 -0.55
N THR A 338 23.24 -4.84 -0.49
CA THR A 338 22.06 -5.06 0.36
C THR A 338 21.23 -6.26 -0.10
N ILE A 339 21.06 -6.45 -1.40
CA ILE A 339 20.44 -7.66 -1.96
C ILE A 339 21.22 -8.91 -1.54
N MET A 340 22.55 -8.88 -1.66
CA MET A 340 23.40 -10.00 -1.24
C MET A 340 23.27 -10.31 0.25
N LEU A 341 23.17 -9.30 1.12
CA LEU A 341 22.89 -9.50 2.54
C LEU A 341 21.52 -10.16 2.76
N GLY A 342 20.51 -9.74 2.01
CA GLY A 342 19.16 -10.32 2.08
C GLY A 342 19.09 -11.76 1.62
N THR A 343 19.81 -12.12 0.54
CA THR A 343 19.89 -13.51 0.08
C THR A 343 20.59 -14.40 1.10
N LEU A 344 21.72 -13.93 1.66
CA LEU A 344 22.46 -14.68 2.69
C LEU A 344 21.65 -14.84 3.99
N ASP A 345 20.96 -13.81 4.46
CA ASP A 345 20.09 -13.91 5.64
C ASP A 345 18.96 -14.92 5.43
N THR A 346 18.41 -15.01 4.22
CA THR A 346 17.40 -16.02 3.89
C THR A 346 17.98 -17.43 3.82
N ALA A 347 19.23 -17.56 3.36
CA ALA A 347 19.91 -18.85 3.20
C ALA A 347 20.31 -19.49 4.55
N ILE A 348 20.98 -18.71 5.40
CA ILE A 348 21.66 -19.21 6.60
C ILE A 348 21.16 -18.57 7.90
N ASN A 349 20.17 -17.68 7.83
CA ASN A 349 19.57 -17.01 9.00
C ASN A 349 20.61 -16.28 9.86
N ILE A 350 21.30 -15.30 9.26
CA ILE A 350 22.38 -14.49 9.88
C ILE A 350 21.93 -13.90 11.22
N ARG A 351 20.64 -13.51 11.35
CA ARG A 351 20.08 -12.94 12.59
C ARG A 351 20.25 -13.85 13.81
N ALA A 352 20.27 -15.17 13.63
CA ALA A 352 20.46 -16.11 14.72
C ALA A 352 21.87 -16.06 15.32
N TRP A 353 22.86 -15.59 14.55
CA TRP A 353 24.25 -15.49 14.99
C TRP A 353 24.48 -14.18 15.75
N ILE A 354 23.89 -13.08 15.25
CA ILE A 354 23.93 -11.76 15.90
C ILE A 354 23.34 -11.80 17.32
N GLY A 355 22.29 -12.60 17.54
CA GLY A 355 21.64 -12.73 18.85
C GLY A 355 22.40 -13.60 19.87
N LYS A 356 23.31 -14.48 19.41
CA LYS A 356 24.06 -15.40 20.29
C LYS A 356 25.21 -14.72 21.06
N ASP A 357 25.68 -13.57 20.60
CA ASP A 357 26.71 -12.74 21.27
C ASP A 357 26.28 -12.21 22.66
N LYS A 358 25.07 -12.54 23.15
CA LYS A 358 24.56 -12.17 24.48
C LYS A 358 24.57 -13.29 25.52
N VAL A 359 24.98 -14.52 25.15
CA VAL A 359 24.95 -15.70 26.03
C VAL A 359 26.34 -16.08 26.58
N ASN A 360 27.39 -15.34 26.22
CA ASN A 360 28.73 -15.51 26.80
C ASN A 360 29.17 -14.28 27.58
#